data_AF-A0A3N7HLC0-F1
#
_entry.id   AF-A0A3N7HLC0-F1
#
_cell.length_a   1.000
_cell.length_b   1.000
_cell.length_c   1.000
_cell.angle_alpha   90.00
_cell.angle_beta   90.00
_cell.angle_gamma   90.00
#
_symmetry.space_group_name_H-M   'P 1'
#
loop_
_entity.id
_entity.type
_entity.pdbx_description
1 polymer ?
#
loop_
_entity_poly.entity_id
_entity_poly.type
_entity_poly.pdbx_seq_one_letter_code
_entity_poly.pdbx_strand_id
1 'polypeptide(L)'
;MLDLSLVSALYHTAREITHKTPQIGGTLAGNCTTVHFGMLDTARQIFGAPVQLSIGSITLDGTTYYDFTEEELLSWRSGHTRPRYGLHAWLSLPHLGNEVIDLTLAATLNHAKPGWVPAAITFITARIATRLNLEYHARLVGDGVLEELNLVRGRQA
;
A
#
# COMPACT_ATOMS: atom_id res chain seq x y z
N MET A 1 -18.71 -1.70 -8.45
CA MET A 1 -18.11 -0.36 -8.23
C MET A 1 -17.66 -0.30 -6.79
N LEU A 2 -16.49 0.29 -6.52
CA LEU A 2 -15.97 0.42 -5.15
C LEU A 2 -16.83 1.39 -4.31
N ASP A 3 -17.25 0.95 -3.13
CA ASP A 3 -17.95 1.79 -2.15
C ASP A 3 -16.94 2.62 -1.34
N LEU A 4 -16.93 3.94 -1.56
CA LEU A 4 -16.00 4.86 -0.88
C LEU A 4 -16.26 4.99 0.62
N SER A 5 -17.47 4.69 1.10
CA SER A 5 -17.76 4.71 2.54
C SER A 5 -17.04 3.58 3.27
N LEU A 6 -16.97 2.39 2.64
CA LEU A 6 -16.21 1.24 3.16
C LEU A 6 -14.71 1.50 3.15
N VAL A 7 -14.19 2.14 2.09
CA VAL A 7 -12.77 2.55 2.04
C VAL A 7 -12.46 3.58 3.13
N SER A 8 -13.37 4.54 3.35
CA SER A 8 -13.23 5.53 4.43
C SER A 8 -13.22 4.86 5.81
N ALA A 9 -14.09 3.87 6.05
CA ALA A 9 -14.09 3.10 7.28
C ALA A 9 -12.76 2.36 7.49
N LEU A 10 -12.24 1.71 6.44
CA LEU A 10 -10.93 1.05 6.48
C LEU A 10 -9.80 2.04 6.79
N TYR A 11 -9.82 3.22 6.16
CA TYR A 11 -8.85 4.28 6.42
C TYR A 11 -8.86 4.76 7.87
N HIS A 12 -10.03 4.96 8.46
CA HIS A 12 -10.13 5.34 9.88
C HIS A 12 -9.57 4.27 10.80
N THR A 13 -9.89 3.00 10.55
CA THR A 13 -9.31 1.88 11.31
C THR A 13 -7.79 1.83 11.19
N ALA A 14 -7.26 2.00 9.97
CA ALA A 14 -5.82 2.06 9.72
C ALA A 14 -5.13 3.20 10.50
N ARG A 15 -5.74 4.39 10.52
CA ARG A 15 -5.24 5.52 11.31
C ARG A 15 -5.19 5.23 12.79
N GLU A 16 -6.26 4.67 13.35
CA GLU A 16 -6.31 4.36 14.78
C GLU A 16 -5.22 3.37 15.19
N ILE A 17 -5.00 2.33 14.38
CA ILE A 17 -3.95 1.34 14.65
C ILE A 17 -2.57 1.98 14.55
N THR A 18 -2.35 2.81 13.53
CA THR A 18 -1.10 3.56 13.35
C THR A 18 -0.76 4.44 14.56
N HIS A 19 -1.76 5.08 15.17
CA HIS A 19 -1.56 5.87 16.40
C HIS A 19 -1.31 5.00 17.64
N LYS A 20 -1.78 3.76 17.65
CA LYS A 20 -1.63 2.81 18.78
C LYS A 20 -0.41 1.91 18.66
N THR A 21 0.24 1.83 17.49
CA THR A 21 1.44 1.01 17.25
C THR A 21 2.72 1.84 17.41
N PRO A 22 3.52 1.64 18.48
CA PRO A 22 4.72 2.43 18.75
C PRO A 22 5.74 2.45 17.60
N GLN A 23 5.82 1.35 16.83
CA GLN A 23 6.77 1.17 15.74
C GLN A 23 6.41 1.98 14.47
N ILE A 24 5.16 2.42 14.33
CA ILE A 24 4.67 3.18 13.17
C ILE A 24 4.78 4.69 13.42
N GLY A 25 4.95 5.11 14.68
CA GLY A 25 5.28 6.50 15.04
C GLY A 25 4.14 7.51 14.80
N GLY A 26 2.90 7.04 14.67
CA GLY A 26 1.71 7.90 14.57
C GLY A 26 1.48 8.55 13.20
N THR A 27 2.19 8.14 12.15
CA THR A 27 1.95 8.60 10.77
C THR A 27 1.77 7.45 9.78
N LEU A 28 0.84 7.61 8.84
CA LEU A 28 0.65 6.66 7.73
C LEU A 28 1.76 6.78 6.68
N ALA A 29 2.44 7.93 6.63
CA ALA A 29 3.48 8.20 5.63
C ALA A 29 4.66 7.22 5.76
N GLY A 30 5.06 6.60 4.65
CA GLY A 30 6.18 5.66 4.60
C GLY A 30 5.94 4.29 5.25
N ASN A 31 4.72 4.00 5.71
CA ASN A 31 4.38 2.75 6.40
C ASN A 31 3.51 1.81 5.54
N CYS A 32 3.62 1.89 4.21
CA CYS A 32 2.75 1.18 3.27
C CYS A 32 2.73 -0.34 3.49
N THR A 33 3.87 -0.98 3.73
CA THR A 33 3.93 -2.42 3.99
C THR A 33 3.21 -2.81 5.28
N THR A 34 3.54 -2.14 6.39
CA THR A 34 2.98 -2.45 7.71
C THR A 34 1.48 -2.18 7.78
N VAL A 35 1.04 -1.03 7.24
CA VAL A 35 -0.37 -0.62 7.26
C VAL A 35 -1.21 -1.58 6.42
N HIS A 36 -0.87 -1.79 5.15
CA HIS A 36 -1.72 -2.60 4.27
C HIS A 36 -1.73 -4.07 4.67
N PHE A 37 -0.59 -4.62 5.13
CA PHE A 37 -0.58 -5.98 5.66
C PHE A 37 -1.40 -6.12 6.93
N GLY A 38 -1.26 -5.18 7.88
CA GLY A 38 -2.07 -5.18 9.09
C GLY A 38 -3.57 -5.01 8.83
N MET A 39 -3.93 -4.37 7.72
CA MET A 39 -5.33 -4.11 7.33
C MET A 39 -5.95 -5.22 6.46
N LEU A 40 -5.19 -6.22 6.03
CA LEU A 40 -5.65 -7.19 5.03
C LEU A 40 -6.93 -7.94 5.49
N ASP A 41 -6.93 -8.47 6.71
CA ASP A 41 -8.07 -9.20 7.26
C ASP A 41 -9.27 -8.27 7.54
N THR A 42 -9.01 -7.08 8.06
CA THR A 42 -10.05 -6.06 8.27
C THR A 42 -10.68 -5.63 6.95
N ALA A 43 -9.89 -5.43 5.91
CA ALA A 43 -10.40 -5.10 4.58
C ALA A 43 -11.32 -6.22 4.07
N ARG A 44 -10.92 -7.49 4.20
CA ARG A 44 -11.76 -8.64 3.81
C ARG A 44 -13.08 -8.68 4.55
N GLN A 45 -13.05 -8.39 5.85
CA GLN A 45 -14.27 -8.31 6.67
C GLN A 45 -15.18 -7.16 6.22
N ILE A 46 -14.62 -5.97 5.99
CA ILE A 46 -15.38 -4.78 5.57
C ILE A 46 -16.00 -4.96 4.19
N PHE A 47 -15.25 -5.50 3.23
CA PHE A 47 -15.72 -5.68 1.85
C PHE A 47 -16.52 -6.98 1.65
N GLY A 48 -16.46 -7.92 2.59
CA GLY A 48 -17.09 -9.24 2.45
C GLY A 48 -16.56 -10.04 1.25
N ALA A 49 -15.33 -9.77 0.82
CA ALA A 49 -14.78 -10.26 -0.45
C ALA A 49 -13.26 -10.42 -0.39
N PRO A 50 -12.65 -11.16 -1.34
CA PRO A 50 -11.21 -11.29 -1.43
C PRO A 50 -10.52 -9.92 -1.60
N VAL A 51 -9.52 -9.68 -0.76
CA VAL A 51 -8.57 -8.57 -0.81
C VAL A 51 -7.18 -9.18 -0.78
N GLN A 52 -6.24 -8.67 -1.56
CA GLN A 52 -4.86 -9.13 -1.60
C GLN A 52 -3.89 -7.95 -1.45
N LEU A 53 -2.68 -8.23 -0.98
CA LEU A 53 -1.60 -7.26 -1.01
C LEU A 53 -1.02 -7.18 -2.42
N SER A 54 -0.61 -5.98 -2.82
CA SER A 54 0.13 -5.75 -4.05
C SER A 54 1.36 -4.91 -3.76
N ILE A 55 2.46 -5.23 -4.43
CA ILE A 55 3.75 -4.57 -4.30
C ILE A 55 4.25 -4.22 -5.69
N GLY A 56 4.77 -3.01 -5.83
CA GLY A 56 5.34 -2.55 -7.09
C GLY A 56 5.73 -1.08 -7.05
N SER A 57 5.72 -0.46 -8.21
CA SER A 57 6.02 0.95 -8.41
C SER A 57 4.77 1.77 -8.69
N ILE A 58 4.92 3.08 -8.57
CA ILE A 58 3.92 4.05 -9.01
C ILE A 58 4.55 5.00 -10.02
N THR A 59 3.75 5.52 -10.94
CA THR A 59 4.15 6.62 -11.82
C THR A 59 3.26 7.82 -11.54
N LEU A 60 3.85 8.94 -11.14
CA LEU A 60 3.16 10.19 -10.88
C LEU A 60 3.74 11.27 -11.79
N ASP A 61 2.88 11.89 -12.61
CA ASP A 61 3.30 12.92 -13.58
C ASP A 61 4.48 12.48 -14.47
N GLY A 62 4.43 11.22 -14.92
CA GLY A 62 5.45 10.61 -15.78
C GLY A 62 6.76 10.22 -15.06
N THR A 63 6.86 10.46 -13.75
CA THR A 63 8.02 10.02 -12.95
C THR A 63 7.68 8.76 -12.17
N THR A 64 8.46 7.70 -12.37
CA THR A 64 8.30 6.44 -11.65
C THR A 64 9.05 6.45 -10.31
N TYR A 65 8.37 6.01 -9.26
CA TYR A 65 8.90 5.88 -7.90
C TYR A 65 8.81 4.43 -7.42
N TYR A 66 9.71 4.06 -6.50
CA TYR A 66 9.76 2.74 -5.87
C TYR A 66 9.95 1.58 -6.86
N ASP A 67 10.60 1.87 -7.99
CA ASP A 67 10.89 0.86 -9.01
C ASP A 67 12.08 -0.01 -8.59
N PHE A 68 12.03 -1.27 -9.01
CA PHE A 68 13.07 -2.25 -8.72
C PHE A 68 13.21 -3.26 -9.86
N THR A 69 14.41 -3.80 -10.02
CA THR A 69 14.77 -4.76 -11.06
C THR A 69 14.50 -6.20 -10.60
N GLU A 70 14.48 -7.15 -11.55
CA GLU A 70 14.44 -8.58 -11.24
C GLU A 70 15.67 -9.04 -10.43
N GLU A 71 16.84 -8.45 -10.68
CA GLU A 71 18.06 -8.75 -9.93
C GLU A 71 17.91 -8.34 -8.45
N GLU A 72 17.38 -7.15 -8.19
CA GLU A 72 17.07 -6.69 -6.84
C GLU A 72 16.05 -7.61 -6.16
N LEU A 73 14.99 -7.99 -6.88
CA LEU A 73 13.99 -8.93 -6.38
C LEU A 73 14.60 -10.28 -5.96
N LEU A 74 15.46 -10.86 -6.81
CA LEU A 74 16.18 -12.10 -6.51
C LEU A 74 17.13 -11.94 -5.32
N SER A 75 17.78 -10.79 -5.20
CA SER A 75 18.65 -10.47 -4.07
C SER A 75 17.88 -10.43 -2.75
N TRP A 76 16.69 -9.81 -2.73
CA TRP A 76 15.83 -9.71 -1.54
C TRP A 76 15.23 -11.06 -1.13
N ARG A 77 14.78 -11.87 -2.10
CA ARG A 77 14.34 -13.26 -1.86
C ARG A 77 15.45 -14.10 -1.23
N SER A 78 16.71 -13.82 -1.59
CA SER A 78 17.90 -14.46 -1.03
C SER A 78 18.34 -13.91 0.33
N GLY A 79 17.59 -12.97 0.92
CA GLY A 79 17.81 -12.44 2.27
C GLY A 79 18.77 -11.25 2.36
N HIS A 80 19.19 -10.66 1.24
CA HIS A 80 19.98 -9.43 1.25
C HIS A 80 19.15 -8.22 1.70
N THR A 81 19.82 -7.24 2.31
CA THR A 81 19.19 -6.04 2.84
C THR A 81 18.68 -5.14 1.72
N ARG A 82 17.39 -4.80 1.79
CA ARG A 82 16.74 -3.87 0.85
C ARG A 82 16.97 -2.41 1.25
N PRO A 83 17.05 -1.48 0.28
CA PRO A 83 16.84 -0.06 0.55
C PRO A 83 15.51 0.22 1.27
N ARG A 84 15.52 1.14 2.23
CA ARG A 84 14.34 1.48 3.05
C ARG A 84 13.13 1.97 2.21
N TYR A 85 13.36 2.46 1.00
CA TYR A 85 12.36 3.05 0.10
C TYR A 85 12.30 2.38 -1.29
N GLY A 86 12.67 1.10 -1.38
CA GLY A 86 12.76 0.39 -2.67
C GLY A 86 11.46 -0.19 -3.21
N LEU A 87 10.34 -0.10 -2.49
CA LEU A 87 9.05 -0.60 -2.97
C LEU A 87 7.87 0.14 -2.35
N HIS A 88 6.72 0.05 -3.01
CA HIS A 88 5.44 0.51 -2.49
C HIS A 88 4.44 -0.64 -2.40
N ALA A 89 3.54 -0.57 -1.41
CA ALA A 89 2.53 -1.60 -1.18
C ALA A 89 1.14 -0.99 -1.03
N TRP A 90 0.12 -1.69 -1.54
CA TRP A 90 -1.29 -1.30 -1.46
C TRP A 90 -2.20 -2.54 -1.41
N LEU A 91 -3.49 -2.34 -1.17
CA LEU A 91 -4.49 -3.39 -1.26
C LEU A 91 -5.14 -3.39 -2.63
N SER A 92 -5.39 -4.59 -3.16
CA SER A 92 -6.09 -4.79 -4.42
C SER A 92 -7.35 -5.64 -4.22
N LEU A 93 -8.41 -5.30 -4.94
CA LEU A 93 -9.68 -6.04 -4.98
C LEU A 93 -9.82 -6.79 -6.31
N PRO A 94 -9.40 -8.07 -6.41
CA PRO A 94 -9.41 -8.82 -7.67
C PRO A 94 -10.80 -8.89 -8.32
N HIS A 95 -11.84 -9.05 -7.51
CA HIS A 95 -13.23 -9.16 -7.96
C HIS A 95 -13.78 -7.86 -8.56
N LEU A 96 -13.08 -6.73 -8.39
CA LEU A 96 -13.37 -5.44 -9.03
C LEU A 96 -12.32 -5.06 -10.08
N GLY A 97 -11.73 -6.04 -10.77
CA GLY A 97 -10.74 -5.77 -11.82
C GLY A 97 -9.42 -5.25 -11.28
N ASN A 98 -8.99 -5.75 -10.11
CA ASN A 98 -7.80 -5.28 -9.37
C ASN A 98 -7.87 -3.79 -8.96
N GLU A 99 -9.05 -3.34 -8.55
CA GLU A 99 -9.24 -2.00 -7.99
C GLU A 99 -8.26 -1.76 -6.83
N VAL A 100 -7.65 -0.57 -6.83
CA VAL A 100 -6.62 -0.17 -5.87
C VAL A 100 -7.25 0.49 -4.65
N ILE A 101 -6.73 0.16 -3.47
CA ILE A 101 -6.94 0.91 -2.23
C ILE A 101 -5.58 1.15 -1.58
N ASP A 102 -5.20 2.41 -1.49
CA ASP A 102 -3.95 2.86 -0.90
C ASP A 102 -4.21 3.86 0.21
N LEU A 103 -3.98 3.40 1.44
CA LEU A 103 -4.27 4.14 2.66
C LEU A 103 -3.12 5.07 3.06
N THR A 104 -1.96 4.99 2.37
CA THR A 104 -0.71 5.59 2.85
C THR A 104 -0.09 6.57 1.87
N LEU A 105 -0.32 6.43 0.57
CA LEU A 105 0.41 7.21 -0.43
C LEU A 105 0.06 8.69 -0.40
N ALA A 106 -1.21 9.08 -0.21
CA ALA A 106 -1.58 10.49 -0.08
C ALA A 106 -0.82 11.19 1.06
N ALA A 107 -0.73 10.53 2.23
CA ALA A 107 0.05 11.03 3.37
C ALA A 107 1.55 11.05 3.06
N THR A 108 2.07 10.03 2.36
CA THR A 108 3.49 9.93 1.98
C THR A 108 3.90 11.04 1.03
N LEU A 109 3.11 11.30 -0.03
CA LEU A 109 3.36 12.36 -1.00
C LEU A 109 3.32 13.74 -0.32
N ASN A 110 2.32 14.00 0.52
CA ASN A 110 2.23 15.26 1.24
C ASN A 110 3.29 15.45 2.33
N HIS A 111 3.82 14.35 2.89
CA HIS A 111 4.99 14.43 3.77
C HIS A 111 6.26 14.80 3.00
N ALA A 112 6.46 14.22 1.80
CA ALA A 112 7.60 14.53 0.95
C ALA A 112 7.54 15.95 0.37
N LYS A 113 6.34 16.40 -0.05
CA LYS A 113 6.08 17.73 -0.57
C LYS A 113 4.69 18.19 -0.15
N PRO A 114 4.57 19.08 0.86
CA PRO A 114 3.27 19.58 1.31
C PRO A 114 2.45 20.18 0.16
N GLY A 115 1.19 19.77 0.04
CA GLY A 115 0.27 20.24 -1.00
C GLY A 115 0.38 19.53 -2.35
N TRP A 116 1.22 18.49 -2.46
CA TRP A 116 1.32 17.69 -3.69
C TRP A 116 0.02 16.94 -4.00
N VAL A 117 -0.69 16.51 -2.96
CA VAL A 117 -2.04 15.96 -3.07
C VAL A 117 -3.02 16.87 -2.32
N PRO A 118 -4.17 17.24 -2.90
CA PRO A 118 -5.19 18.03 -2.22
C PRO A 118 -5.52 17.50 -0.82
N ALA A 119 -5.60 18.37 0.19
CA ALA A 119 -5.76 17.98 1.59
C ALA A 119 -7.05 17.16 1.89
N ALA A 120 -8.07 17.27 1.03
CA ALA A 120 -9.29 16.49 1.13
C ALA A 120 -9.11 15.01 0.72
N ILE A 121 -8.02 14.66 0.06
CA ILE A 121 -7.69 13.29 -0.36
C ILE A 121 -6.82 12.65 0.72
N THR A 122 -7.39 11.69 1.43
CA THR A 122 -6.77 11.02 2.58
C THR A 122 -6.29 9.60 2.27
N PHE A 123 -6.89 8.97 1.25
CA PHE A 123 -6.51 7.70 0.66
C PHE A 123 -6.64 7.79 -0.86
N ILE A 124 -6.08 6.83 -1.59
CA ILE A 124 -6.10 6.78 -3.06
C ILE A 124 -6.78 5.49 -3.50
N THR A 125 -7.74 5.62 -4.40
CA THR A 125 -8.35 4.52 -5.17
C THR A 125 -7.99 4.66 -6.64
N ALA A 126 -8.31 3.70 -7.51
CA ALA A 126 -7.99 3.84 -8.94
C ALA A 126 -8.63 5.10 -9.54
N ARG A 127 -9.88 5.41 -9.16
CA ARG A 127 -10.57 6.65 -9.59
C ARG A 127 -9.84 7.92 -9.14
N ILE A 128 -9.29 7.93 -7.92
CA ILE A 128 -8.53 9.08 -7.42
C ILE A 128 -7.18 9.15 -8.13
N ALA A 129 -6.52 8.00 -8.33
CA ALA A 129 -5.24 7.90 -9.01
C ALA A 129 -5.32 8.50 -10.43
N THR A 130 -6.34 8.14 -11.22
CA THR A 130 -6.57 8.73 -12.56
C THR A 130 -6.68 10.25 -12.51
N ARG A 131 -7.36 10.82 -11.50
CA ARG A 131 -7.50 12.28 -11.35
C ARG A 131 -6.19 12.98 -10.96
N LEU A 132 -5.27 12.25 -10.36
CA LEU A 132 -3.96 12.73 -9.93
C LEU A 132 -2.86 12.39 -10.94
N ASN A 133 -3.20 11.86 -12.13
CA ASN A 133 -2.22 11.38 -13.10
C ASN A 133 -1.22 10.40 -12.48
N LEU A 134 -1.77 9.50 -11.63
CA LEU A 134 -1.06 8.48 -10.89
C LEU A 134 -1.42 7.10 -11.44
N GLU A 135 -0.40 6.30 -11.70
CA GLU A 135 -0.52 4.93 -12.17
C GLU A 135 0.14 3.97 -11.17
N TYR A 136 -0.46 2.80 -11.00
CA TYR A 136 0.06 1.72 -10.17
C TYR A 136 0.55 0.59 -11.07
N HIS A 137 1.78 0.13 -10.83
CA HIS A 137 2.39 -0.96 -11.57
C HIS A 137 2.69 -2.12 -10.61
N ALA A 138 1.71 -3.00 -10.42
CA ALA A 138 1.87 -4.18 -9.59
C ALA A 138 2.91 -5.13 -10.21
N ARG A 139 3.86 -5.59 -9.41
CA ARG A 139 4.83 -6.63 -9.79
C ARG A 139 4.64 -7.92 -9.02
N LEU A 140 4.26 -7.81 -7.74
CA LEU A 140 3.98 -8.96 -6.87
C LEU A 140 2.61 -8.78 -6.25
N VAL A 141 1.86 -9.87 -6.17
CA VAL A 141 0.48 -9.87 -5.70
C VAL A 141 0.21 -11.13 -4.89
N GLY A 142 -0.47 -10.98 -3.75
CA GLY A 142 -0.89 -12.08 -2.89
C GLY A 142 -0.58 -11.83 -1.41
N ASP A 143 -1.03 -12.75 -0.55
CA ASP A 143 -0.89 -12.61 0.90
C ASP A 143 0.54 -12.86 1.39
N GLY A 144 1.22 -13.82 0.75
CA GLY A 144 2.57 -14.26 1.11
C GLY A 144 3.69 -13.41 0.54
N VAL A 145 3.39 -12.35 -0.24
CA VAL A 145 4.43 -11.55 -0.93
C VAL A 145 5.40 -10.90 0.04
N LEU A 146 4.99 -10.61 1.28
CA LEU A 146 5.91 -10.07 2.29
C LEU A 146 6.85 -11.14 2.85
N GLU A 147 6.39 -12.38 2.98
CA GLU A 147 7.22 -13.49 3.42
C GLU A 147 8.23 -13.86 2.32
N GLU A 148 7.77 -13.88 1.06
CA GLU A 148 8.60 -14.09 -0.12
C GLU A 148 9.76 -13.09 -0.21
N LEU A 149 9.50 -11.84 0.17
CA LEU A 149 10.48 -10.75 0.19
C LEU A 149 11.26 -10.63 1.51
N ASN A 150 11.09 -11.57 2.45
CA ASN A 150 11.69 -11.53 3.79
C ASN A 150 11.37 -10.24 4.61
N LEU A 151 10.18 -9.66 4.40
CA LEU A 151 9.74 -8.40 5.02
C LEU A 151 8.95 -8.60 6.31
N VAL A 152 8.38 -9.78 6.48
CA VAL A 152 7.81 -10.25 7.73
C VAL A 152 8.35 -11.65 7.98
N ARG A 153 8.72 -11.96 9.23
CA ARG A 153 8.91 -13.35 9.63
C ARG A 153 7.50 -13.93 9.76
N GLY A 154 7.20 -14.99 9.00
CA GLY A 154 5.85 -15.53 8.88
C GLY A 154 5.17 -15.69 10.24
N ARG A 155 3.87 -15.39 10.30
CA ARG A 155 3.04 -15.81 11.43
C ARG A 155 3.08 -17.33 11.45
N GLN A 156 3.70 -17.93 12.47
CA GLN A 156 3.39 -19.33 12.76
C GLN A 156 1.89 -19.40 13.01
N ALA A 157 1.20 -20.17 12.16
CA ALA A 157 -0.20 -20.53 12.32
C ALA A 157 -0.41 -21.27 13.65
#